data_AF-A0A955Q7D7-F1
#
_entry.id   AF-A0A955Q7D7-F1
#
_cell.length_a   1.000
_cell.length_b   1.000
_cell.length_c   1.000
_cell.angle_alpha   90.00
_cell.angle_beta   90.00
_cell.angle_gamma   90.00
#
_symmetry.space_group_name_H-M   'P 1'
#
loop_
_entity.id
_entity.type
_entity.pdbx_description
1 polymer ?
#
loop_
_entity_poly.entity_id
_entity_poly.type
_entity_poly.pdbx_seq_one_letter_code
_entity_poly.pdbx_strand_id
1 'polypeptide(L)'
;MLPKQTTSTHDLIKSAIFSSCNDLGVPAFQEYKGRDWRADVYVASDAKKFAFEIQMSPQSLKRTLERQKKYIRDGVIGCWLFEKAPSKLSDERPDLPLFYVTEQEGKSFSVSLSGRKELKLQDFLRNFLIGNVKFCDVARTAREQKVKLVFYEMECWKCKAMNHIYFVEPSFRSACNAVIHSDESLWGSDKNAHRPEIIALAREFIETEQGKHIKLGEIKRRFSKTVQNSYMSFGCYSCNSIFGDWFVMEAELEIKYGHGQVATIERSITLNEIIKLNIPHWCFSGELPFCDST
;
A
#
# COMPACT_ATOMS: atom_id res chain seq x y z
N MET A 1 40.93 8.22 -27.97
CA MET A 1 39.50 8.25 -27.63
C MET A 1 39.35 7.50 -26.30
N LEU A 2 39.28 8.22 -25.17
CA LEU A 2 39.06 7.57 -23.86
C LEU A 2 37.64 6.99 -23.86
N PRO A 3 37.43 5.74 -23.43
CA PRO A 3 36.09 5.19 -23.33
C PRO A 3 35.31 6.02 -22.29
N LYS A 4 34.15 6.55 -22.68
CA LYS A 4 33.18 7.10 -21.73
C LYS A 4 32.79 5.96 -20.78
N GLN A 5 33.34 5.95 -19.57
CA GLN A 5 32.83 5.11 -18.49
C GLN A 5 31.41 5.58 -18.19
N THR A 6 30.42 4.90 -18.77
CA THR A 6 29.04 5.01 -18.32
C THR A 6 28.97 4.42 -16.93
N THR A 7 28.84 5.28 -15.91
CA THR A 7 28.59 4.88 -14.52
C THR A 7 27.40 3.94 -14.47
N SER A 8 27.57 2.76 -13.88
CA SER A 8 26.48 1.79 -13.79
C SER A 8 25.41 2.23 -12.79
N THR A 9 24.16 1.81 -12.96
CA THR A 9 23.07 2.05 -12.01
C THR A 9 23.44 1.61 -10.59
N HIS A 10 24.11 0.48 -10.49
CA HIS A 10 24.66 -0.02 -9.23
C HIS A 10 25.64 0.99 -8.57
N ASP A 11 26.54 1.59 -9.34
CA ASP A 11 27.50 2.57 -8.82
C ASP A 11 26.83 3.90 -8.44
N LEU A 12 25.76 4.29 -9.15
CA LEU A 12 24.95 5.45 -8.80
C LEU A 12 24.22 5.25 -7.46
N ILE A 13 23.63 4.07 -7.23
CA ILE A 13 22.99 3.73 -5.95
C ILE A 13 24.03 3.65 -4.83
N LYS A 14 25.20 3.04 -5.07
CA LYS A 14 26.33 3.06 -4.10
C LYS A 14 26.70 4.50 -3.72
N SER A 15 26.84 5.38 -4.70
CA SER A 15 27.17 6.79 -4.47
C SER A 15 26.09 7.51 -3.68
N ALA A 16 24.81 7.20 -3.93
CA ALA A 16 23.69 7.76 -3.17
C ALA A 16 23.75 7.34 -1.69
N ILE A 17 24.02 6.07 -1.38
CA ILE A 17 24.19 5.58 0.00
C ILE A 17 25.31 6.34 0.71
N PHE A 18 26.46 6.51 0.04
CA PHE A 18 27.57 7.28 0.60
C PHE A 18 27.22 8.73 0.87
N SER A 19 26.54 9.38 -0.07
CA SER A 19 26.06 10.75 0.12
C SER A 19 25.16 10.84 1.35
N SER A 20 24.16 9.95 1.48
CA SER A 20 23.27 9.96 2.65
C SER A 20 24.01 9.72 3.97
N CYS A 21 25.03 8.85 3.96
CA CYS A 21 25.85 8.58 5.14
C CYS A 21 26.70 9.81 5.52
N ASN A 22 27.31 10.49 4.54
CA ASN A 22 28.08 11.71 4.75
C ASN A 22 27.20 12.83 5.32
N ASP A 23 26.00 13.02 4.76
CA ASP A 23 25.04 14.03 5.22
C ASP A 23 24.59 13.79 6.68
N LEU A 24 24.58 12.52 7.10
CA LEU A 24 24.28 12.11 8.48
C LEU A 24 25.50 12.04 9.40
N GLY A 25 26.71 12.26 8.88
CA GLY A 25 27.97 12.11 9.63
C GLY A 25 28.27 10.66 10.05
N VAL A 26 27.75 9.68 9.34
CA VAL A 26 27.92 8.25 9.66
C VAL A 26 29.00 7.61 8.77
N PRO A 27 29.99 6.90 9.34
CA PRO A 27 31.00 6.20 8.56
C PRO A 27 30.42 5.10 7.64
N ALA A 28 30.82 5.13 6.37
CA ALA A 28 30.47 4.13 5.36
C ALA A 28 31.71 3.60 4.62
N PHE A 29 31.68 2.33 4.22
CA PHE A 29 32.79 1.61 3.61
C PHE A 29 32.31 0.78 2.41
N GLN A 30 32.96 0.93 1.25
CA GLN A 30 32.62 0.16 0.04
C GLN A 30 33.26 -1.23 0.08
N GLU A 31 32.58 -2.21 -0.51
CA GLU A 31 33.11 -3.58 -0.69
C GLU A 31 33.63 -4.20 0.62
N TYR A 32 32.98 -3.84 1.73
CA TYR A 32 33.47 -4.18 3.07
C TYR A 32 33.42 -5.68 3.29
N LYS A 33 34.55 -6.24 3.70
CA LYS A 33 34.70 -7.66 4.01
C LYS A 33 34.47 -7.87 5.50
N GLY A 34 33.39 -8.58 5.83
CA GLY A 34 33.19 -9.16 7.16
C GLY A 34 33.97 -10.46 7.32
N ARG A 35 33.50 -11.33 8.24
CA ARG A 35 34.17 -12.62 8.53
C ARG A 35 34.13 -13.57 7.33
N ASP A 36 32.95 -13.82 6.80
CA ASP A 36 32.67 -14.76 5.69
C ASP A 36 31.60 -14.20 4.72
N TRP A 37 31.45 -12.87 4.73
CA TRP A 37 30.51 -12.11 3.91
C TRP A 37 31.17 -10.82 3.41
N ARG A 38 30.58 -10.24 2.37
CA ARG A 38 30.95 -8.93 1.83
C ARG A 38 29.68 -8.13 1.56
N ALA A 39 29.70 -6.86 1.94
CA ALA A 39 28.65 -5.89 1.64
C ALA A 39 29.10 -4.94 0.54
N ASP A 40 28.15 -4.50 -0.28
CA ASP A 40 28.36 -3.44 -1.27
C ASP A 40 28.71 -2.13 -0.59
N VAL A 41 27.94 -1.79 0.45
CA VAL A 41 28.23 -0.68 1.37
C VAL A 41 27.96 -1.13 2.80
N TYR A 42 28.96 -1.01 3.66
CA TYR A 42 28.81 -1.21 5.09
C TYR A 42 28.76 0.14 5.80
N VAL A 43 27.80 0.30 6.70
CA VAL A 43 27.60 1.53 7.48
C VAL A 43 27.73 1.20 8.96
N ALA A 44 28.62 1.93 9.64
CA ALA A 44 28.89 1.78 11.06
C ALA A 44 28.35 3.00 11.81
N SER A 45 27.09 2.96 12.22
CA SER A 45 26.53 3.93 13.17
C SER A 45 26.81 3.46 14.61
N ASP A 46 26.92 4.40 15.55
CA ASP A 46 27.13 4.12 16.97
C ASP A 46 26.08 3.17 17.57
N ALA A 47 24.85 3.22 17.05
CA ALA A 47 23.74 2.39 17.52
C ALA A 47 23.52 1.10 16.72
N LYS A 48 23.78 1.12 15.41
CA LYS A 48 23.42 0.03 14.48
C LYS A 48 24.45 -0.11 13.36
N LYS A 49 24.64 -1.35 12.91
CA LYS A 49 25.47 -1.69 11.76
C LYS A 49 24.58 -2.12 10.60
N PHE A 50 24.85 -1.62 9.42
CA PHE A 50 24.08 -1.95 8.23
C PHE A 50 24.99 -2.50 7.13
N ALA A 51 24.51 -3.52 6.41
CA ALA A 51 25.09 -4.00 5.17
C ALA A 51 24.08 -3.74 4.06
N PHE A 52 24.32 -2.74 3.23
CA PHE A 52 23.52 -2.52 2.02
C PHE A 52 24.00 -3.44 0.90
N GLU A 53 23.04 -4.00 0.18
CA GLU A 53 23.22 -4.89 -0.96
C GLU A 53 22.43 -4.36 -2.14
N ILE A 54 23.10 -4.16 -3.29
CA ILE A 54 22.49 -3.57 -4.49
C ILE A 54 22.45 -4.64 -5.57
N GLN A 55 21.27 -5.20 -5.80
CA GLN A 55 21.11 -6.37 -6.64
C GLN A 55 20.34 -6.03 -7.92
N MET A 56 21.10 -5.70 -8.97
CA MET A 56 20.58 -5.38 -10.32
C MET A 56 20.45 -6.64 -11.20
N SER A 57 21.12 -7.74 -10.83
CA SER A 57 21.01 -9.02 -11.53
C SER A 57 20.10 -9.99 -10.77
N PRO A 58 19.47 -10.98 -11.43
CA PRO A 58 18.64 -11.95 -10.73
C PRO A 58 19.41 -12.70 -9.61
N GLN A 59 18.84 -12.74 -8.40
CA GLN A 59 19.31 -13.57 -7.29
C GLN A 59 18.15 -14.37 -6.71
N SER A 60 18.41 -15.63 -6.37
CA SER A 60 17.39 -16.46 -5.74
C SER A 60 17.12 -16.03 -4.30
N LEU A 61 15.89 -16.24 -3.83
CA LEU A 61 15.53 -16.00 -2.43
C LEU A 61 16.41 -16.84 -1.48
N LYS A 62 16.70 -18.10 -1.84
CA LYS A 62 17.59 -18.99 -1.06
C LYS A 62 18.97 -18.36 -0.81
N ARG A 63 19.63 -17.88 -1.87
CA ARG A 63 20.94 -17.24 -1.76
C ARG A 63 20.87 -15.94 -0.95
N THR A 64 19.80 -15.16 -1.13
CA THR A 64 19.54 -13.93 -0.36
C THR A 64 19.44 -14.23 1.13
N LEU A 65 18.66 -15.24 1.51
CA LEU A 65 18.50 -15.69 2.90
C LEU A 65 19.78 -16.27 3.49
N GLU A 66 20.56 -17.04 2.72
CA GLU A 66 21.87 -17.55 3.16
C GLU A 66 22.85 -16.40 3.49
N ARG A 67 22.86 -15.35 2.67
CA ARG A 67 23.66 -14.14 2.93
C ARG A 67 23.11 -13.36 4.12
N GLN A 68 21.80 -13.17 4.19
CA GLN A 68 21.15 -12.48 5.30
C GLN A 68 21.44 -13.12 6.66
N LYS A 69 21.44 -14.46 6.73
CA LYS A 69 21.81 -15.20 7.95
C LYS A 69 23.20 -14.84 8.47
N LYS A 70 24.16 -14.57 7.58
CA LYS A 70 25.52 -14.15 7.98
C LYS A 70 25.54 -12.74 8.56
N TYR A 71 24.76 -11.82 8.00
CA TYR A 71 24.60 -10.47 8.56
C TYR A 71 23.95 -10.52 9.94
N ILE A 72 22.85 -11.26 10.08
CA ILE A 72 22.15 -11.44 11.37
C ILE A 72 23.09 -12.03 12.43
N ARG A 73 23.86 -13.07 12.08
CA ARG A 73 24.84 -13.71 12.99
C ARG A 73 25.85 -12.70 13.55
N ASP A 74 26.28 -11.74 12.73
CA ASP A 74 27.30 -10.77 13.10
C ASP A 74 26.70 -9.45 13.64
N GLY A 75 25.40 -9.42 13.93
CA GLY A 75 24.71 -8.24 14.46
C GLY A 75 24.59 -7.09 13.47
N VAL A 76 24.56 -7.41 12.17
CA VAL A 76 24.46 -6.46 11.07
C VAL A 76 23.07 -6.56 10.43
N ILE A 77 22.42 -5.41 10.22
CA ILE A 77 21.14 -5.32 9.51
C ILE A 77 21.45 -5.33 8.01
N GLY A 78 21.18 -6.45 7.34
CA GLY A 78 21.27 -6.52 5.88
C GLY A 78 20.07 -5.83 5.22
N CYS A 79 20.31 -4.80 4.43
CA CYS A 79 19.31 -4.05 3.67
C CYS A 79 19.50 -4.30 2.17
N TRP A 80 18.50 -4.89 1.54
CA TRP A 80 18.56 -5.29 0.14
C TRP A 80 17.78 -4.34 -0.75
N LEU A 81 18.45 -3.83 -1.79
CA LEU A 81 17.91 -2.97 -2.84
C LEU A 81 17.92 -3.75 -4.16
N PHE A 82 16.76 -4.26 -4.56
CA PHE A 82 16.60 -5.07 -5.77
C PHE A 82 15.99 -4.25 -6.91
N GLU A 83 16.48 -4.41 -8.13
CA GLU A 83 15.73 -3.95 -9.31
C GLU A 83 14.53 -4.87 -9.57
N LYS A 84 14.73 -6.18 -9.42
CA LYS A 84 13.71 -7.21 -9.63
C LYS A 84 13.65 -8.16 -8.44
N ALA A 85 12.44 -8.44 -7.97
CA ALA A 85 12.24 -9.30 -6.83
C ALA A 85 12.84 -10.70 -7.01
N PRO A 86 13.44 -11.28 -5.97
CA PRO A 86 13.69 -12.72 -5.94
C PRO A 86 12.37 -13.45 -6.16
N SER A 87 12.36 -14.41 -7.08
CA SER A 87 11.18 -15.27 -7.26
C SER A 87 10.88 -16.02 -5.95
N LYS A 88 9.59 -16.23 -5.67
CA LYS A 88 9.06 -16.95 -4.49
C LYS A 88 9.14 -16.20 -3.15
N LEU A 89 9.38 -14.90 -3.13
CA LEU A 89 9.08 -14.10 -1.95
C LEU A 89 7.55 -13.92 -1.89
N SER A 90 6.87 -14.59 -0.95
CA SER A 90 5.42 -14.48 -0.77
C SER A 90 5.05 -13.29 0.09
N ASP A 91 5.75 -13.13 1.21
CA ASP A 91 5.42 -12.18 2.26
C ASP A 91 6.65 -11.39 2.71
N GLU A 92 6.42 -10.16 3.14
CA GLU A 92 7.41 -9.36 3.84
C GLU A 92 7.77 -10.03 5.18
N ARG A 93 9.04 -9.92 5.61
CA ARG A 93 9.53 -10.58 6.83
C ARG A 93 10.49 -9.68 7.62
N PRO A 94 10.46 -9.71 8.96
CA PRO A 94 11.22 -8.78 9.81
C PRO A 94 12.74 -8.96 9.69
N ASP A 95 13.20 -10.17 9.41
CA ASP A 95 14.61 -10.51 9.31
C ASP A 95 15.21 -10.26 7.91
N LEU A 96 14.41 -9.83 6.93
CA LEU A 96 14.87 -9.51 5.58
C LEU A 96 14.31 -8.15 5.11
N PRO A 97 14.96 -7.03 5.48
CA PRO A 97 14.72 -5.73 4.86
C PRO A 97 15.06 -5.79 3.36
N LEU A 98 14.03 -5.89 2.52
CA LEU A 98 14.15 -6.01 1.08
C LEU A 98 13.19 -5.03 0.42
N PHE A 99 13.74 -4.19 -0.45
CA PHE A 99 13.03 -3.11 -1.10
C PHE A 99 13.35 -3.08 -2.60
N TYR A 100 12.47 -2.47 -3.38
CA TYR A 100 12.62 -2.40 -4.84
C TYR A 100 13.09 -1.04 -5.28
N VAL A 101 14.17 -0.98 -6.06
CA VAL A 101 14.67 0.26 -6.63
C VAL A 101 14.26 0.36 -8.08
N THR A 102 13.68 1.49 -8.46
CA THR A 102 13.34 1.79 -9.85
C THR A 102 14.03 3.08 -10.28
N GLU A 103 14.66 3.05 -11.45
CA GLU A 103 15.20 4.26 -12.08
C GLU A 103 14.05 5.09 -12.65
N GLN A 104 14.03 6.37 -12.29
CA GLN A 104 13.09 7.37 -12.74
C GLN A 104 13.75 8.26 -13.80
N GLU A 105 12.96 9.10 -14.48
CA GLU A 105 13.51 10.07 -15.43
C GLU A 105 14.64 10.91 -14.81
N GLY A 106 15.68 11.15 -15.60
CA GLY A 106 16.84 11.96 -15.18
C GLY A 106 17.83 11.25 -14.23
N LYS A 107 17.86 9.91 -14.20
CA LYS A 107 18.76 9.11 -13.32
C LYS A 107 18.53 9.35 -11.83
N SER A 108 17.29 9.68 -11.47
CA SER A 108 16.86 9.65 -10.07
C SER A 108 16.31 8.28 -9.74
N PHE A 109 16.28 7.90 -8.46
CA PHE A 109 15.85 6.57 -8.04
C PHE A 109 14.74 6.67 -7.00
N SER A 110 13.77 5.79 -7.11
CA SER A 110 12.74 5.57 -6.10
C SER A 110 12.90 4.19 -5.46
N VAL A 111 12.43 4.07 -4.23
CA VAL A 111 12.42 2.83 -3.45
C VAL A 111 10.98 2.50 -3.08
N SER A 112 10.54 1.32 -3.51
CA SER A 112 9.25 0.76 -3.16
C SER A 112 9.34 -0.12 -1.91
N LEU A 113 8.49 0.18 -0.94
CA LEU A 113 8.23 -0.63 0.24
C LEU A 113 7.12 -1.59 -0.13
N SER A 114 7.51 -2.63 -0.88
CA SER A 114 6.63 -3.73 -1.30
C SER A 114 5.38 -3.28 -2.06
N GLY A 115 5.49 -2.23 -2.88
CA GLY A 115 4.37 -1.69 -3.66
C GLY A 115 3.35 -0.88 -2.85
N ARG A 116 3.49 -0.80 -1.52
CA ARG A 116 2.56 -0.09 -0.64
C ARG A 116 2.90 1.37 -0.47
N LYS A 117 4.18 1.72 -0.62
CA LYS A 117 4.69 3.08 -0.49
C LYS A 117 5.94 3.26 -1.32
N GLU A 118 6.01 4.39 -2.02
CA GLU A 118 7.15 4.77 -2.83
C GLU A 118 7.85 5.97 -2.17
N LEU A 119 9.18 5.93 -2.08
CA LEU A 119 10.02 7.00 -1.53
C LEU A 119 11.11 7.36 -2.53
N LYS A 120 11.62 8.59 -2.51
CA LYS A 120 12.90 8.87 -3.20
C LYS A 120 14.01 8.08 -2.49
N LEU A 121 15.00 7.60 -3.24
CA LEU A 121 16.11 6.81 -2.69
C LEU A 121 16.81 7.52 -1.50
N GLN A 122 17.09 8.82 -1.64
CA GLN A 122 17.71 9.61 -0.57
C GLN A 122 16.84 9.68 0.70
N ASP A 123 15.54 9.88 0.54
CA ASP A 123 14.60 9.94 1.66
C ASP A 123 14.49 8.57 2.36
N PHE A 124 14.45 7.48 1.58
CA PHE A 124 14.47 6.13 2.12
C PHE A 124 15.75 5.87 2.91
N LEU A 125 16.93 6.14 2.33
CA LEU A 125 18.22 5.86 2.96
C LEU A 125 18.38 6.62 4.27
N ARG A 126 18.08 7.93 4.27
CA ARG A 126 18.13 8.76 5.47
C ARG A 126 17.23 8.19 6.56
N ASN A 127 15.96 7.90 6.24
CA ASN A 127 14.99 7.42 7.22
C ASN A 127 15.28 6.00 7.69
N PHE A 128 15.80 5.12 6.83
CA PHE A 128 16.19 3.77 7.21
C PHE A 128 17.35 3.79 8.21
N LEU A 129 18.38 4.61 7.95
CA LEU A 129 19.56 4.74 8.83
C LEU A 129 19.21 5.28 10.22
N ILE A 130 18.31 6.26 10.31
CA ILE A 130 17.87 6.85 11.60
C ILE A 130 16.74 6.05 12.29
N GLY A 131 16.28 4.95 11.68
CA GLY A 131 15.29 4.05 12.28
C GLY A 131 13.82 4.43 12.08
N ASN A 132 13.51 5.31 11.13
CA ASN A 132 12.16 5.68 10.70
C ASN A 132 11.53 4.68 9.70
N VAL A 133 12.21 3.56 9.45
CA VAL A 133 11.69 2.42 8.70
C VAL A 133 11.89 1.17 9.55
N LYS A 134 10.80 0.44 9.81
CA LYS A 134 10.86 -0.84 10.54
C LYS A 134 9.75 -1.77 10.08
N PHE A 135 9.89 -3.04 10.38
CA PHE A 135 8.84 -4.02 10.12
C PHE A 135 7.69 -3.89 11.15
N CYS A 136 6.45 -4.05 10.68
CA CYS A 136 5.24 -4.12 11.51
C CYS A 136 4.34 -5.26 11.01
N ASP A 137 3.87 -6.12 11.92
CA ASP A 137 2.94 -7.22 11.59
C ASP A 137 1.51 -6.74 11.35
N VAL A 138 1.21 -5.50 11.76
CA VAL A 138 -0.12 -4.90 11.68
C VAL A 138 -0.08 -3.55 10.97
N ALA A 139 -1.03 -3.33 10.07
CA ALA A 139 -1.35 -2.03 9.52
C ALA A 139 -2.53 -1.42 10.28
N ARG A 140 -2.35 -0.21 10.80
CA ARG A 140 -3.41 0.57 11.44
C ARG A 140 -3.96 1.55 10.41
N THR A 141 -5.26 1.70 10.22
CA THR A 141 -5.79 2.71 9.28
C THR A 141 -5.43 4.13 9.72
N ALA A 142 -5.16 5.01 8.76
CA ALA A 142 -5.17 6.45 9.02
C ALA A 142 -6.60 6.87 9.37
N ARG A 143 -6.74 7.85 10.29
CA ARG A 143 -8.07 8.34 10.66
C ARG A 143 -8.68 9.17 9.54
N GLU A 144 -7.89 10.05 8.94
CA GLU A 144 -8.27 10.79 7.75
C GLU A 144 -7.98 9.95 6.50
N GLN A 145 -8.98 9.82 5.64
CA GLN A 145 -8.91 9.03 4.41
C GLN A 145 -9.38 9.88 3.24
N LYS A 146 -8.70 9.79 2.10
CA LYS A 146 -9.22 10.30 0.84
C LYS A 146 -9.95 9.17 0.15
N VAL A 147 -11.23 9.34 -0.14
CA VAL A 147 -12.07 8.31 -0.75
C VAL A 147 -12.70 8.81 -2.04
N LYS A 148 -12.81 7.91 -3.00
CA LYS A 148 -13.49 8.14 -4.28
C LYS A 148 -14.72 7.24 -4.36
N LEU A 149 -15.91 7.83 -4.41
CA LEU A 149 -17.14 7.08 -4.68
C LEU A 149 -17.44 7.14 -6.17
N VAL A 150 -17.63 5.98 -6.78
CA VAL A 150 -18.00 5.84 -8.19
C VAL A 150 -19.42 5.31 -8.26
N PHE A 151 -20.32 6.16 -8.76
CA PHE A 151 -21.74 5.84 -8.93
C PHE A 151 -21.97 5.22 -10.30
N TYR A 152 -22.83 4.21 -10.35
CA TYR A 152 -23.20 3.50 -11.58
C TYR A 152 -24.66 3.06 -11.53
N GLU A 153 -25.22 2.80 -12.70
CA GLU A 153 -26.62 2.39 -12.86
C GLU A 153 -26.82 0.91 -12.53
N MET A 154 -27.95 0.58 -11.91
CA MET A 154 -28.37 -0.81 -11.69
C MET A 154 -29.90 -0.94 -11.74
N GLU A 155 -30.40 -1.85 -12.56
CA GLU A 155 -31.83 -2.13 -12.66
C GLU A 155 -32.32 -2.96 -11.47
N CYS A 156 -33.44 -2.57 -10.86
CA CYS A 156 -34.07 -3.37 -9.81
C CYS A 156 -34.69 -4.65 -10.37
N TRP A 157 -34.25 -5.83 -9.90
CA TRP A 157 -34.79 -7.13 -10.30
C TRP A 157 -36.31 -7.28 -10.10
N LYS A 158 -36.90 -6.59 -9.09
CA LYS A 158 -38.32 -6.69 -8.74
C LYS A 158 -39.20 -5.71 -9.50
N CYS A 159 -38.88 -4.42 -9.44
CA CYS A 159 -39.74 -3.35 -9.97
C CYS A 159 -39.23 -2.71 -11.27
N LYS A 160 -38.05 -3.12 -11.75
CA LYS A 160 -37.44 -2.64 -13.00
C LYS A 160 -37.08 -1.15 -13.04
N ALA A 161 -37.24 -0.44 -11.93
CA ALA A 161 -36.75 0.93 -11.82
C ALA A 161 -35.22 0.97 -11.97
N MET A 162 -34.71 1.99 -12.69
CA MET A 162 -33.27 2.26 -12.76
C MET A 162 -32.79 2.97 -11.50
N ASN A 163 -31.81 2.39 -10.81
CA ASN A 163 -31.23 2.91 -9.57
C ASN A 163 -29.78 3.33 -9.81
N HIS A 164 -29.25 4.09 -8.86
CA HIS A 164 -27.83 4.39 -8.82
C HIS A 164 -27.26 3.83 -7.50
N ILE A 165 -26.21 3.04 -7.61
CA ILE A 165 -25.43 2.55 -6.46
C ILE A 165 -23.97 2.92 -6.65
N TYR A 166 -23.11 2.65 -5.68
CA TYR A 166 -21.70 3.03 -5.76
C TYR A 166 -20.77 1.98 -5.19
N PHE A 167 -19.52 2.04 -5.63
CA PHE A 167 -18.40 1.39 -4.96
C PHE A 167 -17.37 2.43 -4.54
N VAL A 168 -16.50 2.04 -3.61
CA VAL A 168 -15.40 2.88 -3.14
C VAL A 168 -14.16 2.48 -3.93
N GLU A 169 -13.69 3.34 -4.82
CA GLU A 169 -12.45 3.11 -5.54
C GLU A 169 -11.24 3.28 -4.62
N PRO A 170 -10.24 2.40 -4.82
CA PRO A 170 -9.29 2.04 -3.78
C PRO A 170 -8.49 3.26 -3.33
N SER A 171 -8.21 3.32 -2.03
CA SER A 171 -7.02 3.96 -1.43
C SER A 171 -7.19 4.22 0.07
N PHE A 172 -7.66 3.22 0.83
CA PHE A 172 -7.45 3.32 2.27
C PHE A 172 -5.95 3.31 2.55
N ARG A 173 -5.52 4.24 3.39
CA ARG A 173 -4.15 4.40 3.83
C ARG A 173 -4.00 3.91 5.24
N SER A 174 -2.88 3.27 5.54
CA SER A 174 -2.47 3.04 6.91
C SER A 174 -1.99 4.34 7.56
N ALA A 175 -1.78 4.33 8.88
CA ALA A 175 -1.24 5.42 9.66
C ALA A 175 0.18 5.79 9.22
N CYS A 176 0.92 4.86 8.64
CA CYS A 176 2.23 5.11 8.01
C CYS A 176 2.12 5.51 6.52
N ASN A 177 0.90 5.80 6.06
CA ASN A 177 0.55 6.16 4.68
C ASN A 177 0.82 5.06 3.63
N ALA A 178 0.91 3.79 4.05
CA ALA A 178 0.98 2.66 3.15
C ALA A 178 -0.40 2.40 2.51
N VAL A 179 -0.44 1.99 1.24
CA VAL A 179 -1.67 1.49 0.60
C VAL A 179 -2.13 0.23 1.33
N ILE A 180 -3.42 0.19 1.68
CA ILE A 180 -4.13 -1.03 2.06
C ILE A 180 -4.85 -1.51 0.81
N HIS A 181 -4.44 -2.66 0.27
CA HIS A 181 -5.06 -3.18 -0.94
C HIS A 181 -6.49 -3.67 -0.68
N SER A 182 -7.34 -3.61 -1.69
CA SER A 182 -8.77 -3.88 -1.55
C SER A 182 -9.08 -5.31 -1.13
N ASP A 183 -8.26 -6.27 -1.55
CA ASP A 183 -8.33 -7.70 -1.22
C ASP A 183 -7.83 -8.01 0.21
N GLU A 184 -7.00 -7.15 0.78
CA GLU A 184 -6.50 -7.25 2.15
C GLU A 184 -7.42 -6.60 3.19
N SER A 185 -8.33 -5.74 2.71
CA SER A 185 -9.38 -5.19 3.56
C SER A 185 -10.34 -6.34 3.89
N LEU A 186 -10.34 -6.81 5.14
CA LEU A 186 -11.06 -7.98 5.69
C LEU A 186 -12.61 -7.93 5.59
N TRP A 187 -13.16 -7.13 4.68
CA TRP A 187 -14.58 -6.81 4.60
C TRP A 187 -15.34 -7.77 3.69
N GLY A 188 -15.43 -9.03 4.11
CA GLY A 188 -16.53 -9.88 3.71
C GLY A 188 -17.85 -9.30 4.22
N SER A 189 -18.84 -9.09 3.34
CA SER A 189 -20.22 -8.63 3.60
C SER A 189 -20.44 -7.22 4.20
N ASP A 190 -19.48 -6.62 4.90
CA ASP A 190 -19.53 -5.21 5.34
C ASP A 190 -18.65 -4.34 4.44
N LYS A 191 -19.04 -4.25 3.17
CA LYS A 191 -18.38 -3.50 2.10
C LYS A 191 -17.96 -2.12 2.59
N ASN A 192 -16.77 -1.63 2.18
CA ASN A 192 -16.32 -0.24 2.44
C ASN A 192 -17.42 0.79 2.13
N ALA A 193 -18.24 0.52 1.10
CA ALA A 193 -19.39 1.33 0.71
C ALA A 193 -20.48 1.47 1.79
N HIS A 194 -20.56 0.56 2.76
CA HIS A 194 -21.59 0.53 3.79
C HIS A 194 -21.14 1.18 5.11
N ARG A 195 -19.92 1.72 5.19
CA ARG A 195 -19.45 2.42 6.39
C ARG A 195 -20.31 3.69 6.63
N PRO A 196 -20.69 4.01 7.88
CA PRO A 196 -21.56 5.16 8.15
C PRO A 196 -21.05 6.48 7.58
N GLU A 197 -19.74 6.73 7.69
CA GLU A 197 -19.06 7.91 7.14
C GLU A 197 -19.11 7.97 5.60
N ILE A 198 -19.09 6.81 4.93
CA ILE A 198 -19.22 6.71 3.48
C ILE A 198 -20.67 6.91 3.04
N ILE A 199 -21.63 6.32 3.77
CA ILE A 199 -23.06 6.50 3.53
C ILE A 199 -23.44 7.98 3.71
N ALA A 200 -22.92 8.64 4.74
CA ALA A 200 -23.13 10.07 4.97
C ALA A 200 -22.60 10.90 3.79
N LEU A 201 -21.36 10.66 3.35
CA LEU A 201 -20.79 11.31 2.18
C LEU A 201 -21.63 11.12 0.91
N ALA A 202 -22.12 9.90 0.66
CA ALA A 202 -22.99 9.63 -0.48
C ALA A 202 -24.33 10.39 -0.38
N ARG A 203 -24.92 10.48 0.82
CA ARG A 203 -26.17 11.21 1.07
C ARG A 203 -25.99 12.72 0.87
N GLU A 204 -24.92 13.29 1.41
CA GLU A 204 -24.58 14.70 1.19
C GLU A 204 -24.42 15.00 -0.31
N PHE A 205 -23.78 14.10 -1.06
CA PHE A 205 -23.59 14.28 -2.49
C PHE A 205 -24.91 14.31 -3.27
N ILE A 206 -25.85 13.40 -2.99
CA ILE A 206 -27.14 13.38 -3.73
C ILE A 206 -28.02 14.60 -3.43
N GLU A 207 -27.73 15.36 -2.39
CA GLU A 207 -28.41 16.63 -2.08
C GLU A 207 -27.81 17.82 -2.86
N THR A 208 -26.64 17.65 -3.48
CA THR A 208 -26.01 18.69 -4.30
C THR A 208 -26.66 18.81 -5.69
N GLU A 209 -26.46 19.95 -6.34
CA GLU A 209 -26.90 20.15 -7.73
C GLU A 209 -26.33 19.11 -8.70
N GLN A 210 -25.10 18.66 -8.45
CA GLN A 210 -24.44 17.61 -9.24
C GLN A 210 -24.99 16.22 -8.95
N GLY A 211 -25.52 15.96 -7.75
CA GLY A 211 -25.97 14.63 -7.33
C GLY A 211 -27.49 14.43 -7.32
N LYS A 212 -28.31 15.48 -7.44
CA LYS A 212 -29.78 15.39 -7.32
C LYS A 212 -30.48 14.44 -8.31
N HIS A 213 -29.81 14.06 -9.40
CA HIS A 213 -30.32 13.09 -10.37
C HIS A 213 -30.03 11.63 -9.98
N ILE A 214 -29.16 11.40 -8.99
CA ILE A 214 -28.76 10.10 -8.49
C ILE A 214 -29.89 9.51 -7.64
N LYS A 215 -30.43 8.40 -8.11
CA LYS A 215 -31.52 7.64 -7.46
C LYS A 215 -30.95 6.56 -6.54
N LEU A 216 -30.35 7.00 -5.43
CA LEU A 216 -29.81 6.12 -4.39
C LEU A 216 -30.92 5.71 -3.42
N GLY A 217 -31.18 4.41 -3.29
CA GLY A 217 -32.10 3.90 -2.27
C GLY A 217 -31.44 3.77 -0.90
N GLU A 218 -32.25 3.50 0.12
CA GLU A 218 -31.76 3.39 1.49
C GLU A 218 -30.74 2.25 1.65
N ILE A 219 -29.62 2.51 2.32
CA ILE A 219 -28.62 1.49 2.67
C ILE A 219 -28.88 1.06 4.11
N LYS A 220 -29.29 -0.20 4.31
CA LYS A 220 -29.65 -0.77 5.63
C LYS A 220 -29.57 -2.29 5.63
N ARG A 221 -29.67 -2.90 6.81
CA ARG A 221 -29.78 -4.36 6.93
C ARG A 221 -31.07 -4.86 6.29
N ARG A 222 -30.96 -5.85 5.41
CA ARG A 222 -32.10 -6.54 4.79
C ARG A 222 -31.87 -8.05 4.82
N PHE A 223 -32.94 -8.80 5.05
CA PHE A 223 -32.91 -10.25 4.97
C PHE A 223 -32.87 -10.71 3.51
N SER A 224 -31.94 -11.61 3.19
CA SER A 224 -31.88 -12.28 1.89
C SER A 224 -32.27 -13.75 2.03
N LYS A 225 -33.27 -14.17 1.26
CA LYS A 225 -33.67 -15.58 1.18
C LYS A 225 -32.59 -16.48 0.57
N THR A 226 -31.73 -15.96 -0.29
CA THR A 226 -30.69 -16.75 -0.96
C THR A 226 -29.57 -17.13 0.01
N VAL A 227 -29.15 -16.22 0.88
CA VAL A 227 -28.10 -16.47 1.88
C VAL A 227 -28.65 -16.78 3.28
N GLN A 228 -29.99 -16.78 3.44
CA GLN A 228 -30.71 -17.05 4.70
C GLN A 228 -30.20 -16.21 5.89
N ASN A 229 -29.79 -14.96 5.63
CA ASN A 229 -29.24 -14.06 6.64
C ASN A 229 -29.52 -12.59 6.30
N SER A 230 -29.37 -11.70 7.29
CA SER A 230 -29.51 -10.25 7.15
C SER A 230 -28.16 -9.55 7.11
N TYR A 231 -27.91 -8.77 6.06
CA TYR A 231 -26.67 -8.00 5.87
C TYR A 231 -26.98 -6.58 5.39
N MET A 232 -26.02 -5.67 5.58
CA MET A 232 -26.10 -4.30 5.05
C MET A 232 -26.12 -4.35 3.53
N SER A 233 -27.10 -3.72 2.89
CA SER A 233 -27.24 -3.77 1.44
C SER A 233 -27.68 -2.43 0.87
N PHE A 234 -27.37 -2.21 -0.41
CA PHE A 234 -28.13 -1.28 -1.22
C PHE A 234 -29.58 -1.76 -1.34
N GLY A 235 -30.51 -0.80 -1.38
CA GLY A 235 -31.91 -1.04 -1.65
C GLY A 235 -32.38 -0.27 -2.87
N CYS A 236 -33.44 -0.75 -3.50
CA CYS A 236 -34.09 0.00 -4.56
C CYS A 236 -34.73 1.28 -4.02
N TYR A 237 -34.49 2.44 -4.65
CA TYR A 237 -35.08 3.72 -4.25
C TYR A 237 -36.62 3.72 -4.37
N SER A 238 -37.18 2.88 -5.25
CA SER A 238 -38.62 2.83 -5.55
C SER A 238 -39.38 1.79 -4.73
N CYS A 239 -38.94 0.52 -4.73
CA CYS A 239 -39.66 -0.57 -4.05
C CYS A 239 -38.92 -1.15 -2.83
N ASN A 240 -37.78 -0.58 -2.46
CA ASN A 240 -36.95 -0.99 -1.32
C ASN A 240 -36.42 -2.45 -1.35
N SER A 241 -36.54 -3.13 -2.49
CA SER A 241 -35.99 -4.48 -2.68
C SER A 241 -34.48 -4.48 -2.58
N ILE A 242 -33.92 -5.56 -2.04
CA ILE A 242 -32.49 -5.75 -1.86
C ILE A 242 -31.76 -5.87 -3.21
N PHE A 243 -30.63 -5.19 -3.35
CA PHE A 243 -29.61 -5.54 -4.34
C PHE A 243 -28.66 -6.56 -3.72
N GLY A 244 -28.66 -7.78 -4.26
CA GLY A 244 -27.87 -8.88 -3.73
C GLY A 244 -26.37 -8.66 -3.96
N ASP A 245 -25.55 -9.00 -2.98
CA ASP A 245 -24.11 -8.70 -3.00
C ASP A 245 -23.37 -9.27 -4.21
N TRP A 246 -23.78 -10.46 -4.68
CA TRP A 246 -23.22 -11.09 -5.87
C TRP A 246 -23.43 -10.24 -7.13
N PHE A 247 -24.65 -9.75 -7.36
CA PHE A 247 -24.97 -8.90 -8.52
C PHE A 247 -24.29 -7.53 -8.44
N VAL A 248 -24.18 -6.99 -7.23
CA VAL A 248 -23.45 -5.72 -7.00
C VAL A 248 -21.97 -5.90 -7.29
N MET A 249 -21.36 -7.01 -6.87
CA MET A 249 -19.95 -7.32 -7.15
C MET A 249 -19.69 -7.53 -8.65
N GLU A 250 -20.58 -8.24 -9.35
CA GLU A 250 -20.48 -8.45 -10.79
C GLU A 250 -20.52 -7.11 -11.54
N ALA A 251 -21.53 -6.27 -11.24
CA ALA A 251 -21.63 -4.94 -11.82
C ALA A 251 -20.42 -4.05 -11.48
N GLU A 252 -19.93 -4.09 -10.24
CA GLU A 252 -18.72 -3.36 -9.85
C GLU A 252 -17.49 -3.78 -10.67
N LEU A 253 -17.30 -5.08 -10.91
CA LEU A 253 -16.21 -5.58 -11.76
C LEU A 253 -16.36 -5.09 -13.20
N GLU A 254 -17.56 -5.15 -13.78
CA GLU A 254 -17.82 -4.63 -15.12
C GLU A 254 -17.49 -3.14 -15.24
N ILE A 255 -17.87 -2.32 -14.26
CA ILE A 255 -17.58 -0.89 -14.25
C ILE A 255 -16.09 -0.60 -14.08
N LYS A 256 -15.36 -1.39 -13.28
CA LYS A 256 -13.90 -1.25 -13.11
C LYS A 256 -13.12 -1.57 -14.37
N TYR A 257 -13.60 -2.51 -15.18
CA TYR A 257 -12.92 -2.95 -16.41
C TYR A 257 -13.54 -2.39 -17.71
N GLY A 258 -14.61 -1.60 -17.60
CA GLY A 258 -15.37 -1.10 -18.74
C GLY A 258 -15.76 0.38 -18.64
N HIS A 259 -16.85 0.74 -19.29
CA HIS A 259 -17.48 2.07 -19.25
C HIS A 259 -18.86 1.94 -18.60
N GLY A 260 -19.37 2.99 -17.94
CA GLY A 260 -20.68 2.97 -17.27
C GLY A 260 -20.77 3.74 -15.95
N GLN A 261 -19.72 4.49 -15.60
CA GLN A 261 -19.73 5.41 -14.47
C GLN A 261 -20.67 6.58 -14.78
N VAL A 262 -21.59 6.87 -13.86
CA VAL A 262 -22.55 7.99 -13.99
C VAL A 262 -22.00 9.25 -13.34
N ALA A 263 -21.45 9.10 -12.14
CA ALA A 263 -20.88 10.20 -11.38
C ALA A 263 -19.72 9.70 -10.53
N THR A 264 -18.82 10.61 -10.21
CA THR A 264 -17.70 10.35 -9.30
C THR A 264 -17.57 11.51 -8.34
N ILE A 265 -17.33 11.20 -7.07
CA ILE A 265 -16.88 12.18 -6.10
C ILE A 265 -15.61 11.72 -5.40
N GLU A 266 -14.74 12.69 -5.11
CA GLU A 266 -13.55 12.48 -4.31
C GLU A 266 -13.56 13.47 -3.15
N ARG A 267 -13.50 12.97 -1.91
CA ARG A 267 -13.53 13.76 -0.68
C ARG A 267 -12.66 13.13 0.40
N SER A 268 -12.30 13.94 1.38
CA SER A 268 -11.69 13.46 2.62
C SER A 268 -12.78 13.11 3.61
N ILE A 269 -12.61 12.00 4.33
CA ILE A 269 -13.48 11.56 5.41
C ILE A 269 -12.65 11.25 6.65
N THR A 270 -13.28 11.41 7.81
CA THR A 270 -12.77 10.92 9.09
C THR A 270 -13.41 9.57 9.39
N LEU A 271 -12.60 8.53 9.58
CA LEU A 271 -13.09 7.23 10.03
C LEU A 271 -13.59 7.32 11.47
N ASN A 272 -14.75 6.72 11.72
CA ASN A 272 -15.34 6.61 13.04
C ASN A 272 -14.51 5.73 13.99
N GLU A 273 -13.81 4.75 13.43
CA GLU A 273 -12.97 3.80 14.14
C GLU A 273 -11.63 3.62 13.40
N ILE A 274 -10.58 3.40 14.18
CA ILE A 274 -9.27 3.01 13.66
C ILE A 274 -9.20 1.49 13.66
N ILE A 275 -8.82 0.92 12.53
CA ILE A 275 -8.89 -0.52 12.29
C ILE A 275 -7.47 -1.06 12.21
N LYS A 276 -7.22 -2.16 12.91
CA LYS A 276 -5.97 -2.91 12.85
C LYS A 276 -6.16 -4.10 11.92
N LEU A 277 -5.34 -4.18 10.89
CA LEU A 277 -5.34 -5.25 9.89
C LEU A 277 -4.05 -6.04 10.04
N ASN A 278 -4.13 -7.37 9.98
CA ASN A 278 -2.98 -8.27 10.01
C ASN A 278 -2.26 -8.25 8.66
N ILE A 279 -1.62 -7.12 8.35
CA ILE A 279 -0.91 -6.85 7.11
C ILE A 279 0.56 -6.60 7.50
N PRO A 280 1.42 -7.63 7.41
CA PRO A 280 2.85 -7.48 7.62
C PRO A 280 3.44 -6.55 6.55
N HIS A 281 4.16 -5.52 6.96
CA HIS A 281 4.78 -4.57 6.04
C HIS A 281 5.99 -3.84 6.64
N TRP A 282 6.88 -3.36 5.77
CA TRP A 282 7.86 -2.35 6.14
C TRP A 282 7.18 -0.98 6.28
N CYS A 283 7.02 -0.56 7.53
CA CYS A 283 6.38 0.66 7.95
C CYS A 283 7.36 1.84 7.89
N PHE A 284 7.01 2.89 7.16
CA PHE A 284 7.72 4.17 7.17
C PHE A 284 6.95 5.16 8.03
N SER A 285 7.49 5.48 9.20
CA SER A 285 6.95 6.54 10.05
C SER A 285 7.12 7.89 9.38
N GLY A 286 8.35 8.22 8.96
CA GLY A 286 8.72 9.61 8.68
C GLY A 286 8.46 10.44 9.93
N GLU A 287 7.42 11.28 9.88
CA GLU A 287 6.93 12.07 11.03
C GLU A 287 5.64 11.47 11.66
N LEU A 288 5.09 10.40 11.07
CA LEU A 288 3.88 9.72 11.53
C LEU A 288 4.23 8.59 12.51
N PRO A 289 3.32 8.17 13.40
CA PRO A 289 3.55 7.00 14.25
C PRO A 289 3.66 5.72 13.41
N PHE A 290 4.41 4.74 13.90
CA PHE A 290 4.38 3.40 13.32
C PHE A 290 3.01 2.75 13.51
N CYS A 291 2.65 1.82 12.63
CA CYS A 291 1.36 1.13 12.69
C CYS A 291 1.20 0.23 13.94
N ASP A 292 2.29 -0.18 14.57
CA ASP A 292 2.31 -0.95 15.82
C ASP A 292 2.33 -0.08 17.09
N SER A 293 2.47 1.24 16.94
CA SER A 293 2.44 2.17 18.08
C SER A 293 1.03 2.26 18.66
N THR A 294 0.95 2.25 19.99
CA THR A 294 -0.30 2.44 20.76
C THR A 294 -0.89 3.81 20.50
#